data_AF-A0A099L6L2-F1
#
_entry.id   AF-A0A099L6L2-F1
#
_cell.length_a   1.000
_cell.length_b   1.000
_cell.length_c   1.000
_cell.angle_alpha   90.00
_cell.angle_beta   90.00
_cell.angle_gamma   90.00
#
_symmetry.space_group_name_H-M   'P 1'
#
loop_
_entity.id
_entity.type
_entity.pdbx_description
1 polymer ?
#
loop_
_entity_poly.entity_id
_entity_poly.type
_entity_poly.pdbx_seq_one_letter_code
_entity_poly.pdbx_strand_id
1 'polypeptide(L)'
;MIKQIEAKDVDNIEKQFAALKKQSNVTGERMRYELARGHYAGLIANHKLQRNSYSRALHEGERLLKDDYQVSLLKQIHYLDLELNDLTSATTTAQKIIELSKDEGVKDTYREQLQIIDDFIKSDKDIVIDADLEQNESWHYALSRNEFSIANIEGELHKLEVRCANKRHVFTIAEDNLWHVPQSWQGCSVYIMGDDYSKFKFIEVGKKQVVDTVSGSL
;
A
#
# COMPACT_ATOMS: atom_id res chain seq x y z
N MET A 1 2.15 8.83 -29.87
CA MET A 1 0.73 9.21 -29.76
C MET A 1 0.02 8.08 -29.03
N ILE A 2 -0.18 8.20 -27.71
CA ILE A 2 -0.85 7.16 -26.92
C ILE A 2 -2.34 7.29 -27.20
N LYS A 3 -2.95 6.25 -27.76
CA LYS A 3 -4.38 6.20 -28.03
C LYS A 3 -5.10 6.20 -26.68
N GLN A 4 -5.95 7.19 -26.41
CA GLN A 4 -6.78 7.18 -25.20
C GLN A 4 -7.76 6.00 -25.29
N ILE A 5 -7.89 5.22 -24.21
CA ILE A 5 -8.86 4.12 -24.09
C ILE A 5 -10.21 4.74 -23.75
N GLU A 6 -11.25 4.46 -24.55
CA GLU A 6 -12.60 4.95 -24.28
C GLU A 6 -13.33 4.08 -23.24
N ALA A 7 -14.36 4.59 -22.57
CA ALA A 7 -15.10 3.84 -21.53
C ALA A 7 -15.70 2.51 -22.04
N LYS A 8 -16.14 2.47 -23.30
CA LYS A 8 -16.63 1.24 -23.94
C LYS A 8 -15.52 0.20 -24.15
N ASP A 9 -14.30 0.66 -24.39
CA ASP A 9 -13.13 -0.20 -24.51
C ASP A 9 -12.77 -0.78 -23.14
N VAL A 10 -12.85 0.02 -22.07
CA VAL A 10 -12.65 -0.42 -20.67
C VAL A 10 -13.57 -1.58 -20.31
N ASP A 11 -14.89 -1.44 -20.51
CA ASP A 11 -15.87 -2.49 -20.17
C ASP A 11 -15.64 -3.80 -20.96
N ASN A 12 -15.26 -3.69 -22.24
CA ASN A 12 -14.97 -4.84 -23.07
C ASN A 12 -13.68 -5.54 -22.61
N ILE A 13 -12.64 -4.77 -22.32
CA ILE A 13 -11.36 -5.29 -21.83
C ILE A 13 -11.54 -5.98 -20.46
N GLU A 14 -12.31 -5.41 -19.55
CA GLU A 14 -12.60 -6.03 -18.24
C GLU A 14 -13.32 -7.39 -18.39
N LYS A 15 -14.29 -7.50 -19.30
CA LYS A 15 -14.95 -8.78 -19.60
C LYS A 15 -13.97 -9.81 -20.15
N GLN A 16 -13.03 -9.39 -21.01
CA GLN A 16 -12.00 -10.26 -21.55
C GLN A 16 -11.03 -10.73 -20.45
N PHE A 17 -10.59 -9.84 -19.56
CA PHE A 17 -9.78 -10.22 -18.40
C PHE A 17 -10.53 -11.20 -17.49
N ALA A 18 -11.82 -10.98 -17.21
CA ALA A 18 -12.62 -11.92 -16.42
C ALA A 18 -12.69 -13.32 -17.05
N ALA A 19 -12.77 -13.41 -18.39
CA ALA A 19 -12.74 -14.68 -19.10
C ALA A 19 -11.35 -15.34 -19.06
N LEU A 20 -10.29 -14.58 -19.32
CA LEU A 20 -8.90 -15.04 -19.29
C LEU A 20 -8.49 -15.53 -17.89
N LYS A 21 -8.93 -14.84 -16.84
CA LYS A 21 -8.70 -15.24 -15.44
C LYS A 21 -9.18 -16.66 -15.16
N LYS A 22 -10.36 -17.02 -15.69
CA LYS A 22 -10.94 -18.38 -15.52
C LYS A 22 -10.13 -19.48 -16.23
N GLN A 23 -9.35 -19.10 -17.23
CA GLN A 23 -8.54 -20.03 -18.02
C GLN A 23 -7.09 -20.14 -17.53
N SER A 24 -6.64 -19.17 -16.73
CA SER A 24 -5.25 -19.07 -16.24
C SER A 24 -5.00 -20.03 -15.07
N ASN A 25 -4.83 -21.31 -15.39
CA ASN A 25 -4.81 -22.38 -14.40
C ASN A 25 -3.40 -22.78 -13.93
N VAL A 26 -2.35 -22.36 -14.64
CA VAL A 26 -0.96 -22.60 -14.23
C VAL A 26 -0.23 -21.30 -13.87
N THR A 27 0.75 -21.41 -12.99
CA THR A 27 1.54 -20.30 -12.44
C THR A 27 2.06 -19.32 -13.50
N GLY A 28 2.64 -19.82 -14.59
CA GLY A 28 3.16 -18.97 -15.67
C GLY A 28 2.09 -18.23 -16.48
N GLU A 29 0.87 -18.75 -16.55
CA GLU A 29 -0.27 -18.07 -17.18
C GLU A 29 -0.84 -17.01 -16.25
N ARG A 30 -1.00 -17.32 -14.96
CA ARG A 30 -1.43 -16.36 -13.93
C ARG A 30 -0.49 -15.16 -13.83
N MET A 31 0.82 -15.42 -13.82
CA MET A 31 1.83 -14.36 -13.85
C MET A 31 1.62 -13.43 -15.05
N ARG A 32 1.47 -13.99 -16.26
CA ARG A 32 1.26 -13.19 -17.49
C ARG A 32 -0.06 -12.43 -17.48
N TYR A 33 -1.12 -13.06 -17.00
CA TYR A 33 -2.42 -12.43 -16.81
C TYR A 33 -2.32 -11.21 -15.88
N GLU A 34 -1.67 -11.36 -14.72
CA GLU A 34 -1.52 -10.26 -13.75
C GLU A 34 -0.61 -9.15 -14.27
N LEU A 35 0.45 -9.47 -15.04
CA LEU A 35 1.25 -8.44 -15.72
C LEU A 35 0.41 -7.63 -16.70
N ALA A 36 -0.35 -8.30 -17.58
CA ALA A 36 -1.21 -7.64 -18.55
C ALA A 36 -2.29 -6.78 -17.87
N ARG A 37 -2.88 -7.28 -16.78
CA ARG A 37 -3.85 -6.55 -15.97
C ARG A 37 -3.24 -5.32 -15.30
N GLY A 38 -2.02 -5.42 -14.80
CA GLY A 38 -1.29 -4.28 -14.23
C GLY A 38 -0.99 -3.20 -15.29
N HIS A 39 -0.55 -3.58 -16.48
CA HIS A 39 -0.33 -2.62 -17.57
C HIS A 39 -1.61 -1.90 -17.97
N TYR A 40 -2.70 -2.65 -18.13
CA TYR A 40 -4.01 -2.07 -18.42
C TYR A 40 -4.47 -1.10 -17.32
N ALA A 41 -4.32 -1.49 -16.04
CA ALA A 41 -4.66 -0.63 -14.92
C ALA A 41 -3.89 0.70 -14.93
N GLY A 42 -2.61 0.69 -15.34
CA GLY A 42 -1.84 1.91 -15.55
C GLY A 42 -2.38 2.79 -16.68
N LEU A 43 -2.89 2.20 -17.76
CA LEU A 43 -3.49 2.96 -18.88
C LEU A 43 -4.79 3.69 -18.49
N ILE A 44 -5.49 3.19 -17.48
CA ILE A 44 -6.70 3.82 -16.92
C ILE A 44 -6.44 4.56 -15.61
N ALA A 45 -5.16 4.80 -15.25
CA ALA A 45 -4.73 5.47 -14.02
C ALA A 45 -5.27 4.86 -12.71
N ASN A 46 -5.57 3.55 -12.71
CA ASN A 46 -5.94 2.83 -11.49
C ASN A 46 -4.69 2.27 -10.80
N HIS A 47 -3.98 3.12 -10.05
CA HIS A 47 -2.69 2.79 -9.43
C HIS A 47 -2.81 1.68 -8.36
N LYS A 48 -3.90 1.64 -7.57
CA LYS A 48 -4.14 0.58 -6.59
C LYS A 48 -4.27 -0.78 -7.26
N LEU A 49 -5.05 -0.86 -8.33
CA LEU A 49 -5.18 -2.08 -9.12
C LEU A 49 -3.86 -2.46 -9.77
N GLN A 50 -3.16 -1.50 -10.38
CA GLN A 50 -1.87 -1.71 -11.02
C GLN A 50 -0.86 -2.32 -10.05
N ARG A 51 -0.70 -1.71 -8.88
CA ARG A 51 0.20 -2.16 -7.82
C ARG A 51 -0.12 -3.58 -7.40
N ASN A 52 -1.40 -3.86 -7.11
CA ASN A 52 -1.84 -5.17 -6.66
C ASN A 52 -1.62 -6.26 -7.72
N SER A 53 -1.82 -5.93 -9.00
CA SER A 53 -1.58 -6.87 -10.08
C SER A 53 -0.10 -7.11 -10.34
N TYR A 54 0.77 -6.10 -10.28
CA TYR A 54 2.21 -6.32 -10.34
C TYR A 54 2.74 -7.15 -9.15
N SER A 55 2.23 -6.91 -7.94
CA SER A 55 2.59 -7.72 -6.77
C SER A 55 2.19 -9.19 -6.94
N ARG A 56 0.96 -9.47 -7.42
CA ARG A 56 0.52 -10.84 -7.74
C ARG A 56 1.35 -11.48 -8.85
N ALA A 57 1.68 -10.73 -9.90
CA ALA A 57 2.55 -11.22 -10.96
C ALA A 57 3.93 -11.60 -10.43
N LEU A 58 4.52 -10.80 -9.54
CA LEU A 58 5.80 -11.12 -8.90
C LEU A 58 5.70 -12.38 -8.04
N HIS A 59 4.63 -12.54 -7.26
CA HIS A 59 4.41 -13.71 -6.42
C HIS A 59 4.27 -15.00 -7.24
N GLU A 60 3.38 -15.01 -8.25
CA GLU A 60 3.23 -16.15 -9.16
C GLU A 60 4.53 -16.41 -9.94
N GLY A 61 5.23 -15.35 -10.32
CA GLY A 61 6.46 -15.40 -11.10
C GLY A 61 7.75 -15.65 -10.31
N GLU A 62 7.73 -15.79 -8.98
CA GLU A 62 8.94 -15.71 -8.14
C GLU A 62 10.04 -16.70 -8.57
N ARG A 63 9.66 -17.91 -9.00
CA ARG A 63 10.60 -18.93 -9.49
C ARG A 63 10.82 -18.93 -11.01
N LEU A 64 10.06 -18.13 -11.74
CA LEU A 64 10.06 -18.07 -13.21
C LEU A 64 10.80 -16.84 -13.73
N LEU A 65 10.75 -15.74 -12.98
CA LEU A 65 11.36 -14.47 -13.33
C LEU A 65 12.81 -14.44 -12.84
N LYS A 66 13.71 -14.03 -13.73
CA LYS A 66 15.10 -13.72 -13.35
C LYS A 66 15.14 -12.50 -12.44
N ASP A 67 16.14 -12.41 -11.57
CA ASP A 67 16.32 -11.31 -10.62
C ASP A 67 16.18 -9.93 -11.27
N ASP A 68 16.80 -9.69 -12.43
CA ASP A 68 16.74 -8.38 -13.11
C ASP A 68 15.32 -7.98 -13.52
N TYR A 69 14.49 -8.96 -13.89
CA TYR A 69 13.07 -8.74 -14.18
C TYR A 69 12.27 -8.49 -12.90
N GLN A 70 12.57 -9.24 -11.82
CA GLN A 70 11.95 -9.02 -10.52
C GLN A 70 12.27 -7.61 -10.00
N VAL A 71 13.54 -7.19 -10.06
CA VAL A 71 14.01 -5.85 -9.70
C VAL A 71 13.27 -4.81 -10.54
N SER A 72 13.16 -4.98 -11.86
CA SER A 72 12.44 -4.03 -12.71
C SER A 72 10.96 -3.88 -12.32
N LEU A 73 10.29 -4.97 -11.98
CA LEU A 73 8.89 -4.95 -11.53
C LEU A 73 8.76 -4.35 -10.12
N LEU A 74 9.67 -4.67 -9.21
CA LEU A 74 9.73 -4.11 -7.87
C LEU A 74 9.92 -2.59 -7.90
N LYS A 75 10.75 -2.06 -8.80
CA LYS A 75 10.89 -0.60 -8.98
C LYS A 75 9.56 0.07 -9.33
N GLN A 76 8.73 -0.58 -10.16
CA GLN A 76 7.39 -0.08 -10.49
C GLN A 76 6.45 -0.17 -9.28
N ILE A 77 6.49 -1.28 -8.54
CA ILE A 77 5.70 -1.46 -7.31
C ILE A 77 6.07 -0.39 -6.27
N HIS A 78 7.37 -0.13 -6.08
CA HIS A 78 7.87 0.86 -5.12
C HIS A 78 7.37 2.27 -5.44
N TYR A 79 7.43 2.66 -6.73
CA TYR A 79 6.86 3.93 -7.16
C TYR A 79 5.36 4.02 -6.85
N LEU A 80 4.60 2.96 -7.12
CA LEU A 80 3.17 2.93 -6.83
C LEU A 80 2.88 2.92 -5.33
N ASP A 81 3.70 2.26 -4.51
CA ASP A 81 3.58 2.28 -3.05
C ASP A 81 3.74 3.71 -2.52
N LEU A 82 4.70 4.48 -3.06
CA LEU A 82 4.89 5.89 -2.72
C LEU A 82 3.72 6.77 -3.19
N GLU A 83 3.22 6.59 -4.42
CA GLU A 83 2.06 7.33 -4.94
C GLU A 83 0.79 7.07 -4.11
N LEU A 84 0.67 5.88 -3.52
CA LEU A 84 -0.45 5.49 -2.66
C LEU A 84 -0.22 5.85 -1.19
N ASN A 85 0.88 6.53 -0.85
CA ASN A 85 1.33 6.82 0.52
C ASN A 85 1.46 5.58 1.44
N ASP A 86 1.61 4.39 0.87
CA ASP A 86 1.86 3.15 1.63
C ASP A 86 3.36 3.00 1.90
N LEU A 87 3.84 3.76 2.89
CA LEU A 87 5.27 3.86 3.21
C LEU A 87 5.84 2.55 3.79
N THR A 88 5.00 1.74 4.44
CA THR A 88 5.39 0.42 4.95
C THR A 88 5.65 -0.55 3.80
N SER A 89 4.77 -0.56 2.79
CA SER A 89 5.00 -1.31 1.56
C SER A 89 6.21 -0.78 0.81
N ALA A 90 6.34 0.54 0.62
CA ALA A 90 7.47 1.15 -0.09
C ALA A 90 8.81 0.76 0.54
N THR A 91 8.89 0.79 1.88
CA THR A 91 10.08 0.34 2.63
C THR A 91 10.42 -1.12 2.34
N THR A 92 9.41 -1.98 2.40
CA THR A 92 9.56 -3.42 2.16
C THR A 92 10.02 -3.70 0.73
N THR A 93 9.41 -3.01 -0.25
CA THR A 93 9.74 -3.16 -1.67
C THR A 93 11.17 -2.66 -1.96
N ALA A 94 11.57 -1.51 -1.41
CA ALA A 94 12.94 -1.00 -1.53
C ALA A 94 13.99 -1.97 -0.97
N GLN A 95 13.71 -2.56 0.20
CA GLN A 95 14.60 -3.55 0.80
C GLN A 95 14.79 -4.78 -0.11
N LYS A 96 13.71 -5.29 -0.71
CA LYS A 96 13.77 -6.41 -1.66
C LYS A 96 14.54 -6.03 -2.95
N ILE A 97 14.46 -4.79 -3.41
CA ILE A 97 15.28 -4.29 -4.53
C ILE A 97 16.77 -4.32 -4.18
N ILE A 98 17.13 -3.86 -2.98
CA ILE A 98 18.52 -3.86 -2.51
C ILE A 98 19.08 -5.29 -2.42
N GLU A 99 18.27 -6.24 -1.96
CA GLU A 99 18.64 -7.66 -1.83
C GLU A 99 18.87 -8.34 -3.18
N LEU A 100 17.98 -8.10 -4.15
CA LEU A 100 18.00 -8.81 -5.44
C LEU A 100 18.87 -8.14 -6.50
N SER A 101 19.08 -6.83 -6.42
CA SER A 101 19.86 -6.09 -7.42
C SER A 101 21.33 -6.52 -7.41
N LYS A 102 21.93 -6.68 -8.59
CA LYS A 102 23.38 -6.89 -8.75
C LYS A 102 24.14 -5.59 -8.98
N ASP A 103 23.42 -4.51 -9.24
CA ASP A 103 23.96 -3.18 -9.49
C ASP A 103 24.02 -2.40 -8.16
N GLU A 104 25.23 -2.11 -7.68
CA GLU A 104 25.44 -1.34 -6.45
C GLU A 104 24.90 0.10 -6.55
N GLY A 105 24.93 0.74 -7.73
CA GLY A 105 24.35 2.06 -7.90
C GLY A 105 22.83 2.06 -7.70
N VAL A 106 22.16 0.99 -8.12
CA VAL A 106 20.74 0.76 -7.80
C VAL A 106 20.57 0.57 -6.29
N LYS A 107 21.42 -0.21 -5.62
CA LYS A 107 21.29 -0.41 -4.17
C LYS A 107 21.45 0.90 -3.40
N ASP A 108 22.45 1.70 -3.74
CA ASP A 108 22.71 3.00 -3.11
C ASP A 108 21.51 3.94 -3.28
N THR A 109 20.96 4.03 -4.49
CA THR A 109 19.75 4.82 -4.76
C THR A 109 18.59 4.44 -3.84
N TYR A 110 18.37 3.14 -3.62
CA TYR A 110 17.26 2.68 -2.78
C TYR A 110 17.56 2.77 -1.27
N ARG A 111 18.83 2.70 -0.85
CA ARG A 111 19.24 3.02 0.53
C ARG A 111 18.96 4.49 0.87
N GLU A 112 19.25 5.40 -0.05
CA GLU A 112 18.92 6.83 0.11
C GLU A 112 17.40 7.05 0.21
N GLN A 113 16.61 6.37 -0.64
CA GLN A 113 15.15 6.46 -0.56
C GLN A 113 14.60 5.91 0.76
N LEU A 114 15.16 4.81 1.29
CA LEU A 114 14.79 4.30 2.62
C LEU A 114 15.01 5.36 3.72
N GLN A 115 16.11 6.12 3.64
CA GLN A 115 16.37 7.20 4.60
C GLN A 115 15.33 8.32 4.46
N ILE A 116 14.97 8.71 3.23
CA ILE A 116 13.94 9.73 2.99
C ILE A 116 12.58 9.30 3.56
N ILE A 117 12.19 8.04 3.34
CA ILE A 117 10.94 7.49 3.87
C ILE A 117 10.97 7.48 5.41
N ASP A 118 12.07 7.01 6.01
CA ASP A 118 12.25 6.98 7.46
C ASP A 118 12.19 8.38 8.10
N ASP A 119 12.86 9.36 7.48
CA ASP A 119 12.80 10.76 7.92
C ASP A 119 11.37 11.32 7.83
N PHE A 120 10.63 11.00 6.77
CA PHE A 120 9.24 11.41 6.63
C PHE A 120 8.34 10.75 7.68
N ILE A 121 8.48 9.45 7.92
CA ILE A 121 7.74 8.73 8.97
C ILE A 121 8.01 9.34 10.34
N LYS A 122 9.23 9.81 10.61
CA LYS A 122 9.61 10.46 11.88
C LYS A 122 9.18 11.93 11.98
N SER A 123 8.79 12.56 10.87
CA SER A 123 8.39 13.96 10.85
C SER A 123 7.05 14.23 11.53
N ASP A 124 6.74 15.52 11.67
CA ASP A 124 5.47 16.05 12.17
C ASP A 124 4.37 16.11 11.10
N LYS A 125 4.66 15.68 9.87
CA LYS A 125 3.68 15.64 8.77
C LYS A 125 2.84 14.38 8.86
N ASP A 126 1.55 14.51 8.60
CA ASP A 126 0.63 13.38 8.53
C ASP A 126 0.90 12.51 7.30
N ILE A 127 0.71 11.21 7.44
CA ILE A 127 0.62 10.27 6.32
C ILE A 127 -0.87 10.05 6.07
N VAL A 128 -1.36 10.47 4.91
CA VAL A 128 -2.78 10.39 4.56
C VAL A 128 -2.98 9.38 3.43
N ILE A 129 -3.89 8.44 3.65
CA ILE A 129 -4.20 7.37 2.72
C ILE A 129 -5.68 7.45 2.35
N ASP A 130 -5.93 7.38 1.05
CA ASP A 130 -7.26 7.36 0.49
C ASP A 130 -7.76 5.92 0.48
N ALA A 131 -8.54 5.57 1.50
CA ALA A 131 -9.07 4.23 1.66
C ALA A 131 -10.40 4.08 0.92
N ASP A 132 -10.55 2.92 0.27
CA ASP A 132 -11.74 2.51 -0.46
C ASP A 132 -11.87 1.00 -0.26
N LEU A 133 -13.02 0.57 0.28
CA LEU A 133 -13.34 -0.84 0.44
C LEU A 133 -13.58 -1.53 -0.91
N GLU A 134 -13.89 -0.81 -1.98
CA GLU A 134 -14.29 -1.37 -3.27
C GLU A 134 -15.40 -2.43 -3.08
N GLN A 135 -15.43 -3.50 -3.88
CA GLN A 135 -16.28 -4.68 -3.64
C GLN A 135 -15.60 -5.67 -2.68
N ASN A 136 -15.07 -5.17 -1.58
CA ASN A 136 -14.39 -5.95 -0.58
C ASN A 136 -14.72 -5.31 0.76
N GLU A 137 -15.65 -5.92 1.51
CA GLU A 137 -16.14 -5.51 2.83
C GLU A 137 -15.04 -5.33 3.91
N SER A 138 -13.75 -5.38 3.53
CA SER A 138 -12.60 -5.11 4.36
C SER A 138 -11.48 -4.36 3.63
N TRP A 139 -10.89 -3.41 4.35
CA TRP A 139 -9.65 -2.73 4.01
C TRP A 139 -8.59 -3.05 5.08
N HIS A 140 -7.33 -3.17 4.67
CA HIS A 140 -6.22 -3.44 5.57
C HIS A 140 -5.02 -2.57 5.25
N TYR A 141 -4.25 -2.24 6.27
CA TYR A 141 -3.05 -1.40 6.14
C TYR A 141 -2.05 -1.67 7.26
N ALA A 142 -0.76 -1.68 6.92
CA ALA A 142 0.32 -1.89 7.88
C ALA A 142 0.84 -0.54 8.38
N LEU A 143 0.79 -0.33 9.70
CA LEU A 143 1.12 0.94 10.33
C LEU A 143 2.63 1.21 10.32
N SER A 144 2.99 2.45 10.01
CA SER A 144 4.35 2.98 10.15
C SER A 144 4.55 3.74 11.48
N ARG A 145 3.44 4.16 12.11
CA ARG A 145 3.35 4.90 13.36
C ARG A 145 2.37 4.24 14.32
N ASN A 146 2.37 4.72 15.55
CA ASN A 146 1.55 4.19 16.62
C ASN A 146 0.26 4.98 16.85
N GLU A 147 0.04 6.06 16.10
CA GLU A 147 -1.12 6.93 16.26
C GLU A 147 -1.78 7.17 14.92
N PHE A 148 -3.09 7.02 14.88
CA PHE A 148 -3.87 7.22 13.67
C PHE A 148 -5.27 7.76 13.96
N SER A 149 -5.89 8.34 12.94
CA SER A 149 -7.28 8.74 12.90
C SER A 149 -7.94 8.35 11.58
N ILE A 150 -9.27 8.43 11.55
CA ILE A 150 -10.13 8.12 10.40
C ILE A 150 -11.05 9.31 10.24
N ALA A 151 -11.11 9.87 9.04
CA ALA A 151 -11.87 11.09 8.74
C ALA A 151 -12.57 10.97 7.38
N ASN A 152 -13.56 11.83 7.15
CA ASN A 152 -14.32 11.92 5.90
C ASN A 152 -14.94 10.57 5.52
N ILE A 153 -15.67 9.96 6.45
CA ILE A 153 -16.31 8.66 6.20
C ILE A 153 -17.50 8.85 5.25
N GLU A 154 -17.42 8.22 4.08
CA GLU A 154 -18.50 8.09 3.11
C GLU A 154 -18.96 6.63 3.08
N GLY A 155 -20.17 6.34 3.59
CA GLY A 155 -20.68 4.98 3.76
C GLY A 155 -20.73 4.56 5.23
N GLU A 156 -20.76 3.26 5.49
CA GLU A 156 -20.80 2.71 6.86
C GLU A 156 -19.60 1.82 7.15
N LEU A 157 -18.93 2.10 8.27
CA LEU A 157 -17.83 1.29 8.78
C LEU A 157 -18.28 0.59 10.07
N HIS A 158 -18.17 -0.73 10.07
CA HIS A 158 -18.73 -1.61 11.11
C HIS A 158 -17.72 -2.03 12.16
N LYS A 159 -16.44 -2.14 11.78
CA LYS A 159 -15.42 -2.67 12.67
C LYS A 159 -14.05 -2.08 12.40
N LEU A 160 -13.39 -1.59 13.45
CA LEU A 160 -11.96 -1.27 13.46
C LEU A 160 -11.22 -2.28 14.33
N GLU A 161 -10.24 -2.94 13.74
CA GLU A 161 -9.44 -3.94 14.42
C GLU A 161 -7.94 -3.71 14.19
N VAL A 162 -7.18 -3.62 15.28
CA VAL A 162 -5.72 -3.54 15.24
C VAL A 162 -5.16 -4.92 15.58
N ARG A 163 -4.36 -5.48 14.64
CA ARG A 163 -3.62 -6.73 14.81
C ARG A 163 -2.14 -6.43 14.82
N CYS A 164 -1.45 -6.88 15.85
CA CYS A 164 -0.01 -6.75 16.01
C CYS A 164 0.61 -8.12 16.28
N ALA A 165 1.94 -8.18 16.36
CA ALA A 165 2.66 -9.44 16.57
C ALA A 165 2.22 -10.19 17.84
N ASN A 166 1.89 -9.45 18.91
CA ASN A 166 1.59 -10.05 20.21
C ASN A 166 0.20 -9.67 20.78
N LYS A 167 -0.60 -8.89 20.05
CA LYS A 167 -1.90 -8.40 20.50
C LYS A 167 -2.89 -8.23 19.35
N ARG A 168 -4.16 -8.32 19.71
CA ARG A 168 -5.31 -8.03 18.86
C ARG A 168 -6.30 -7.21 19.68
N HIS A 169 -6.80 -6.11 19.13
CA HIS A 169 -7.78 -5.27 19.79
C HIS A 169 -8.82 -4.77 18.79
N VAL A 170 -10.08 -4.72 19.22
CA VAL A 170 -11.19 -4.16 18.43
C VAL A 170 -11.58 -2.84 19.07
N PHE A 171 -11.56 -1.77 18.28
CA PHE A 171 -11.97 -0.45 18.70
C PHE A 171 -13.37 -0.13 18.16
N THR A 172 -14.08 0.73 18.88
CA THR A 172 -15.25 1.41 18.32
C THR A 172 -14.79 2.45 17.31
N ILE A 173 -15.39 2.47 16.13
CA ILE A 173 -15.15 3.50 15.13
C ILE A 173 -15.84 4.79 15.57
N ALA A 174 -15.09 5.88 15.54
CA ALA A 174 -15.58 7.22 15.77
C ALA A 174 -14.78 8.15 14.86
N GLU A 175 -15.47 8.93 14.02
CA GLU A 175 -14.81 9.88 13.12
C GLU A 175 -13.99 10.89 13.92
N ASP A 176 -12.82 11.26 13.38
CA ASP A 176 -11.86 12.19 13.98
C ASP A 176 -11.33 11.79 15.37
N ASN A 177 -11.61 10.57 15.82
CA ASN A 177 -11.00 10.05 17.04
C ASN A 177 -9.52 9.72 16.81
N LEU A 178 -8.69 10.01 17.81
CA LEU A 178 -7.28 9.62 17.82
C LEU A 178 -7.12 8.27 18.53
N TRP A 179 -6.64 7.27 17.80
CA TRP A 179 -6.29 5.97 18.38
C TRP A 179 -4.79 5.88 18.61
N HIS A 180 -4.42 5.44 19.81
CA HIS A 180 -3.04 5.16 20.18
C HIS A 180 -2.82 3.65 20.33
N VAL A 181 -1.83 3.14 19.59
CA VAL A 181 -1.39 1.73 19.62
C VAL A 181 -0.09 1.65 20.40
N PRO A 182 -0.06 0.96 21.55
CA PRO A 182 1.15 0.88 22.36
C PRO A 182 2.34 0.32 21.57
N GLN A 183 3.50 0.97 21.66
CA GLN A 183 4.72 0.54 20.96
C GLN A 183 5.13 -0.91 21.30
N SER A 184 4.78 -1.38 22.50
CA SER A 184 5.01 -2.76 22.94
C SER A 184 4.27 -3.82 22.12
N TRP A 185 3.29 -3.43 21.28
CA TRP A 185 2.49 -4.37 20.50
C TRP A 185 3.19 -4.88 19.23
N GLN A 186 4.09 -4.07 18.65
CA GLN A 186 5.00 -4.39 17.53
C GLN A 186 4.34 -4.84 16.21
N GLY A 187 4.75 -4.26 15.09
CA GLY A 187 4.36 -4.71 13.74
C GLY A 187 2.85 -4.71 13.52
N CYS A 188 2.22 -3.58 13.83
CA CYS A 188 0.77 -3.48 13.84
C CYS A 188 0.18 -3.23 12.44
N SER A 189 -1.02 -3.74 12.23
CA SER A 189 -1.84 -3.51 11.04
C SER A 189 -3.27 -3.22 11.46
N VAL A 190 -3.90 -2.33 10.72
CA VAL A 190 -5.30 -1.95 10.87
C VAL A 190 -6.14 -2.73 9.88
N TYR A 191 -7.29 -3.21 10.33
CA TYR A 191 -8.32 -3.85 9.54
C TYR A 191 -9.62 -3.11 9.79
N ILE A 192 -10.21 -2.57 8.73
CA ILE A 192 -11.48 -1.85 8.77
C ILE A 192 -12.48 -2.64 7.93
N MET A 193 -13.63 -2.95 8.51
CA MET A 193 -14.74 -3.61 7.81
C MET A 193 -15.91 -2.64 7.72
N GLY A 194 -16.68 -2.72 6.64
CA GLY A 194 -17.72 -1.77 6.30
C GLY A 194 -18.51 -2.23 5.08
N ASP A 195 -19.45 -1.40 4.65
CA ASP A 195 -20.20 -1.64 3.42
C ASP A 195 -19.31 -1.50 2.19
N ASP A 196 -19.63 -2.25 1.14
CA ASP A 196 -18.98 -2.12 -0.17
C ASP A 196 -18.95 -0.65 -0.61
N TYR A 197 -17.83 -0.25 -1.20
CA TYR A 197 -17.55 1.10 -1.69
C TYR A 197 -17.52 2.19 -0.62
N SER A 198 -17.50 1.84 0.67
CA SER A 198 -17.24 2.82 1.71
C SER A 198 -15.84 3.41 1.56
N LYS A 199 -15.73 4.73 1.69
CA LYS A 199 -14.49 5.50 1.56
C LYS A 199 -14.20 6.29 2.80
N PHE A 200 -12.92 6.51 3.07
CA PHE A 200 -12.47 7.34 4.18
C PHE A 200 -11.01 7.75 3.97
N LYS A 201 -10.57 8.77 4.71
CA LYS A 201 -9.15 9.08 4.88
C LYS A 201 -8.63 8.34 6.10
N PHE A 202 -7.61 7.53 5.92
CA PHE A 202 -6.83 6.97 7.01
C PHE A 202 -5.59 7.83 7.23
N ILE A 203 -5.38 8.29 8.45
CA ILE A 203 -4.35 9.30 8.75
C ILE A 203 -3.44 8.75 9.83
N GLU A 204 -2.17 8.49 9.53
CA GLU A 204 -1.16 8.29 10.59
C GLU A 204 -0.61 9.64 11.03
N VAL A 205 -0.85 10.01 12.29
CA VAL A 205 -0.61 11.37 12.79
C VAL A 205 0.88 11.65 12.93
N GLY A 206 1.31 12.82 12.50
CA GLY A 206 2.68 13.30 12.62
C GLY A 206 3.17 13.37 14.06
N LYS A 207 4.43 12.98 14.29
CA LYS A 207 5.03 13.08 15.62
C LYS A 207 5.34 14.54 15.92
N LYS A 208 4.50 15.19 16.73
CA LYS A 208 4.82 16.53 17.24
C LYS A 208 6.07 16.42 18.10
N GLN A 209 7.12 17.19 17.79
CA GLN A 209 8.26 17.30 18.69
C GLN A 209 7.76 17.94 19.99
N VAL A 210 7.91 17.22 21.09
CA VAL A 210 7.78 17.81 22.42
C VAL A 210 8.97 18.74 22.56
N VAL A 211 8.73 20.04 22.43
CA VAL A 211 9.72 21.04 22.82
C VAL A 211 9.84 20.94 24.33
N ASP A 212 10.90 20.30 24.80
CA ASP A 212 11.28 20.33 26.21
C ASP A 212 11.55 21.78 26.59
N THR A 213 10.54 22.49 27.09
CA THR A 213 10.74 23.72 27.84
C THR A 213 11.47 23.36 29.13
N VAL A 214 12.80 23.32 29.04
CA VAL A 214 13.66 23.45 30.22
C VAL A 214 13.42 24.85 30.76
N SER A 215 12.53 24.96 31.75
CA SER A 215 12.43 26.13 32.62
C SER A 215 13.71 26.24 33.42
N GLY A 216 14.68 26.98 32.87
CA GLY A 216 15.82 27.48 33.63
C GLY A 216 15.31 28.50 34.64
N SER A 217 15.25 28.10 35.91
CA SER A 217 15.08 29.02 37.02
C SER A 217 16.39 29.79 37.22
N LEU A 218 16.31 31.12 37.06
CA LEU A 218 17.26 32.07 37.65
C LEU A 218 16.83 32.38 39.09
#